data_AF-A0A7R9R2D0-F1
#
_entry.id   AF-A0A7R9R2D0-F1
#
_cell.length_a   1.000
_cell.length_b   1.000
_cell.length_c   1.000
_cell.angle_alpha   90.00
_cell.angle_beta   90.00
_cell.angle_gamma   90.00
#
_symmetry.space_group_name_H-M   'P 1'
#
loop_
_entity.id
_entity.type
_entity.pdbx_description
1 polymer ?
#
loop_
_entity_poly.entity_id
_entity_poly.type
_entity_poly.pdbx_seq_one_letter_code
_entity_poly.pdbx_strand_id
1 'polypeptide(L)'
;PTYFDYEDLERKYWKNVTFCPAIYGADVSGTLTDEDCEEFNINNLNTCLDMINESYGIKIMGVNTAYLYFGMWKSTFAWHTEDMDLYSINYLHFGAPKSWYCIPPEHGKRLERLANGFFPNSCKQCPAFLRHKMTLISPQVLK
;
A
#
# COMPACT_ATOMS: atom_id res chain seq x y z
N PRO A 1 11.79 -7.56 -16.59
CA PRO A 1 12.78 -7.02 -17.55
C PRO A 1 14.18 -7.41 -17.06
N THR A 2 15.19 -7.51 -17.93
CA THR A 2 16.58 -7.61 -17.45
C THR A 2 16.95 -6.31 -16.76
N TYR A 3 17.72 -6.37 -15.67
CA TYR A 3 18.25 -5.22 -14.93
C TYR A 3 19.54 -5.62 -14.24
N PHE A 4 20.42 -4.66 -13.95
CA PHE A 4 21.71 -4.94 -13.30
C PHE A 4 21.71 -4.57 -11.81
N ASP A 5 20.89 -3.61 -11.39
CA ASP A 5 20.65 -3.24 -10.00
C ASP A 5 19.23 -2.69 -9.79
N TYR A 6 18.87 -2.39 -8.53
CA TYR A 6 17.55 -1.90 -8.19
C TYR A 6 17.28 -0.46 -8.67
N GLU A 7 18.30 0.37 -8.84
CA GLU A 7 18.14 1.73 -9.39
C GLU A 7 17.78 1.68 -10.89
N ASP A 8 18.39 0.77 -11.64
CA ASP A 8 18.02 0.50 -13.03
C ASP A 8 16.59 -0.06 -13.13
N LEU A 9 16.21 -0.96 -12.22
CA LEU A 9 14.85 -1.48 -12.16
C LEU A 9 13.82 -0.39 -11.83
N GLU A 10 14.10 0.48 -10.86
CA GLU A 10 13.28 1.64 -10.49
C GLU A 10 13.09 2.59 -11.68
N ARG A 11 14.19 2.94 -12.37
CA ARG A 11 14.15 3.78 -13.58
C ARG A 11 13.29 3.15 -14.66
N LYS A 12 13.41 1.83 -14.88
CA LYS A 12 12.59 1.08 -15.84
C LYS A 12 11.11 1.06 -15.45
N TYR A 13 10.79 0.97 -14.16
CA TYR A 13 9.43 1.04 -13.66
C TYR A 13 8.81 2.41 -13.99
N TRP A 14 9.41 3.51 -13.51
CA TRP A 14 8.84 4.85 -13.68
C TRP A 14 8.77 5.30 -15.15
N LYS A 15 9.73 4.88 -15.99
CA LYS A 15 9.70 5.15 -17.43
C LYS A 15 8.56 4.44 -18.15
N ASN A 16 8.12 3.28 -17.65
CA ASN A 16 7.20 2.40 -18.39
C ASN A 16 5.90 2.08 -17.65
N VAL A 17 5.60 2.72 -16.51
CA VAL A 17 4.45 2.35 -15.65
C VAL A 17 3.12 2.33 -16.42
N THR A 18 2.95 3.22 -17.39
CA THR A 18 1.75 3.34 -18.24
C THR A 18 1.66 2.36 -19.42
N PHE A 19 2.74 1.67 -19.79
CA PHE A 19 2.78 0.74 -20.94
C PHE A 19 2.62 -0.70 -20.48
N CYS A 20 1.75 -1.51 -21.11
CA CYS A 20 1.45 -2.88 -20.65
C CYS A 20 0.97 -2.87 -19.17
N PRO A 21 -0.31 -2.56 -18.92
CA PRO A 21 -0.84 -2.52 -17.56
C PRO A 21 -0.67 -3.89 -16.89
N ALA A 22 -0.15 -3.89 -15.67
CA ALA A 22 -0.02 -5.11 -14.88
C ALA A 22 -1.38 -5.52 -14.32
N ILE A 23 -1.57 -6.82 -14.12
CA ILE A 23 -2.70 -7.36 -13.36
C ILE A 23 -2.23 -7.54 -11.92
N TYR A 24 -3.06 -7.15 -10.95
CA TYR A 24 -2.74 -7.28 -9.54
C TYR A 24 -3.83 -8.07 -8.82
N GLY A 25 -3.48 -9.23 -8.25
CA GLY A 25 -4.38 -10.01 -7.40
C GLY A 25 -4.39 -9.44 -5.99
N ALA A 26 -5.03 -8.28 -5.83
CA ALA A 26 -5.10 -7.54 -4.58
C ALA A 26 -6.34 -7.87 -3.75
N ASP A 27 -6.27 -7.56 -2.45
CA ASP A 27 -7.40 -7.57 -1.51
C ASP A 27 -8.09 -8.95 -1.41
N VAL A 28 -7.31 -10.03 -1.54
CA VAL A 28 -7.81 -11.39 -1.38
C VAL A 28 -7.89 -11.70 0.11
N SER A 29 -9.10 -11.93 0.61
CA SER A 29 -9.32 -12.29 2.02
C SER A 29 -8.69 -13.64 2.34
N GLY A 30 -7.82 -13.66 3.36
CA GLY A 30 -7.18 -14.89 3.83
C GLY A 30 -5.80 -14.66 4.45
N THR A 31 -5.22 -15.74 4.95
CA THR A 31 -3.86 -15.78 5.49
C THR A 31 -3.13 -17.00 4.95
N LEU A 32 -1.80 -16.89 4.83
CA LEU A 32 -0.89 -18.02 4.56
C LEU A 32 -0.05 -18.37 5.79
N THR A 33 -0.30 -17.71 6.92
CA THR A 33 0.32 -18.07 8.20
C THR A 33 -0.33 -19.34 8.74
N ASP A 34 0.48 -20.30 9.14
CA ASP A 34 0.02 -21.57 9.71
C ASP A 34 -0.78 -21.35 11.00
N GLU A 35 -1.73 -22.25 11.29
CA GLU A 35 -2.64 -22.12 12.43
C GLU A 35 -1.93 -22.19 13.80
N ASP A 36 -0.78 -22.84 13.87
CA ASP A 36 0.05 -23.02 15.07
C ASP A 36 1.09 -21.91 15.27
N CYS A 37 1.17 -20.94 14.35
CA CYS A 37 2.08 -19.81 14.47
C CYS A 37 1.48 -18.72 15.39
N GLU A 38 2.08 -18.53 16.57
CA GLU A 38 1.65 -17.55 17.57
C GLU A 38 2.37 -16.21 17.44
N GLU A 39 3.62 -16.20 16.96
CA GLU A 39 4.42 -15.00 16.85
C GLU A 39 4.14 -14.24 15.53
N PHE A 40 3.84 -12.94 15.64
CA PHE A 40 3.68 -12.04 14.48
C PHE A 40 2.64 -12.56 13.47
N ASN A 41 1.63 -13.29 13.94
CA ASN A 41 0.51 -13.74 13.13
C ASN A 41 -0.35 -12.53 12.72
N ILE A 42 -0.25 -12.11 11.45
CA ILE A 42 -0.97 -10.93 10.93
C ILE A 42 -2.49 -11.07 11.09
N ASN A 43 -3.01 -12.31 11.09
CA ASN A 43 -4.44 -12.55 11.27
C ASN A 43 -4.88 -12.50 12.74
N ASN A 44 -3.93 -12.46 13.68
CA ASN A 44 -4.18 -12.38 15.12
C ASN A 44 -3.03 -11.65 15.85
N LEU A 45 -3.00 -10.32 15.76
CA LEU A 45 -1.92 -9.51 16.34
C LEU A 45 -2.14 -9.14 17.82
N ASN A 46 -3.33 -9.40 18.37
CA ASN A 46 -3.75 -9.05 19.73
C ASN A 46 -3.51 -7.55 20.07
N THR A 47 -3.91 -6.66 19.16
CA THR A 47 -3.85 -5.21 19.34
C THR A 47 -5.19 -4.65 19.84
N CYS A 48 -5.24 -3.35 20.13
CA CYS A 48 -6.50 -2.70 20.51
C CYS A 48 -7.58 -2.74 19.40
N LEU A 49 -7.21 -2.99 18.14
CA LEU A 49 -8.17 -3.15 17.04
C LEU A 49 -8.93 -4.47 17.13
N ASP A 50 -8.34 -5.50 17.76
CA ASP A 50 -8.99 -6.81 17.92
C ASP A 50 -10.16 -6.73 18.92
N MET A 51 -10.07 -5.83 19.90
CA MET A 51 -11.16 -5.52 20.82
C MET A 51 -12.44 -5.07 20.10
N ILE A 52 -12.34 -4.46 18.90
CA ILE A 52 -13.51 -4.05 18.12
C ILE A 52 -14.29 -5.28 17.64
N ASN A 53 -13.58 -6.31 17.17
CA ASN A 53 -14.20 -7.56 16.77
C ASN A 53 -14.73 -8.32 17.99
N GLU A 54 -13.96 -8.39 19.08
CA GLU A 54 -14.34 -9.13 20.29
C GLU A 54 -15.53 -8.51 21.03
N SER A 55 -15.53 -7.18 21.20
CA SER A 55 -16.53 -6.48 22.02
C SER A 55 -17.80 -6.13 21.23
N TYR A 56 -17.67 -5.88 19.92
CA TYR A 56 -18.78 -5.40 19.09
C TYR A 56 -19.13 -6.37 17.95
N GLY A 57 -18.38 -7.45 17.74
CA GLY A 57 -18.62 -8.40 16.65
C GLY A 57 -18.35 -7.84 15.25
N ILE A 58 -17.59 -6.75 15.14
CA ILE A 58 -17.37 -6.03 13.88
C ILE A 58 -16.07 -6.51 13.21
N LYS A 59 -16.21 -7.14 12.04
CA LYS A 59 -15.10 -7.50 11.14
C LYS A 59 -15.04 -6.54 9.98
N ILE A 60 -13.91 -5.86 9.81
CA ILE A 60 -13.63 -4.96 8.70
C ILE A 60 -12.52 -5.60 7.88
N MET A 61 -12.89 -6.09 6.69
CA MET A 61 -11.99 -6.86 5.84
C MET A 61 -10.76 -6.04 5.46
N GLY A 62 -9.57 -6.60 5.71
CA GLY A 62 -8.29 -5.93 5.45
C GLY A 62 -7.84 -4.91 6.50
N VAL A 63 -8.66 -4.65 7.53
CA VAL A 63 -8.31 -3.75 8.64
C VAL A 63 -8.03 -4.55 9.91
N ASN A 64 -8.94 -5.44 10.29
CA ASN A 64 -8.74 -6.39 11.40
C ASN A 64 -8.80 -7.86 10.96
N THR A 65 -8.66 -8.10 9.65
CA THR A 65 -8.43 -9.41 9.05
C THR A 65 -7.35 -9.30 7.98
N ALA A 66 -6.62 -10.38 7.73
CA ALA A 66 -5.52 -10.36 6.77
C ALA A 66 -6.01 -10.32 5.30
N TYR A 67 -5.23 -9.61 4.47
CA TYR A 67 -5.32 -9.66 3.01
C TYR A 67 -4.05 -10.24 2.40
N LEU A 68 -4.25 -11.05 1.36
CA LEU A 68 -3.22 -11.58 0.50
C LEU A 68 -3.13 -10.74 -0.78
N TYR A 69 -1.88 -10.53 -1.22
CA TYR A 69 -1.56 -9.74 -2.40
C TYR A 69 -0.64 -10.53 -3.32
N PHE A 70 -1.13 -10.85 -4.51
CA PHE A 70 -0.40 -11.56 -5.56
C PHE A 70 0.10 -10.57 -6.62
N GLY A 71 1.36 -10.16 -6.48
CA GLY A 71 2.00 -9.17 -7.34
C GLY A 71 2.66 -9.77 -8.58
N MET A 72 2.84 -8.91 -9.59
CA MET A 72 3.70 -9.18 -10.75
C MET A 72 4.50 -7.92 -11.10
N TRP A 73 5.39 -8.00 -12.09
CA TRP A 73 6.15 -6.83 -12.51
C TRP A 73 5.21 -5.65 -12.83
N LYS A 74 5.48 -4.50 -12.20
CA LYS A 74 4.70 -3.24 -12.26
C LYS A 74 3.33 -3.23 -11.56
N SER A 75 2.92 -4.29 -10.84
CA SER A 75 1.77 -4.14 -9.93
C SER A 75 2.10 -3.06 -8.90
N THR A 76 1.17 -2.11 -8.69
CA THR A 76 1.44 -0.85 -8.00
C THR A 76 0.40 -0.58 -6.93
N PHE A 77 0.86 -0.10 -5.77
CA PHE A 77 0.02 0.56 -4.79
C PHE A 77 0.34 2.07 -4.82
N ALA A 78 -0.70 2.90 -4.91
CA ALA A 78 -0.53 4.34 -5.04
C ALA A 78 -0.21 5.03 -3.71
N TRP A 79 0.11 6.32 -3.76
CA TRP A 79 0.30 7.12 -2.55
C TRP A 79 -0.98 7.16 -1.71
N HIS A 80 -0.88 6.72 -0.45
CA HIS A 80 -1.96 6.75 0.52
C HIS A 80 -1.41 6.65 1.95
N THR A 81 -2.28 6.94 2.92
CA THR A 81 -2.18 6.42 4.29
C THR A 81 -3.27 5.38 4.49
N GLU A 82 -3.10 4.51 5.49
CA GLU A 82 -4.08 3.46 5.81
C GLU A 82 -5.42 4.05 6.26
N ASP A 83 -6.47 3.24 6.22
CA ASP A 83 -7.79 3.65 6.69
C ASP A 83 -7.73 4.14 8.14
N MET A 84 -8.39 5.28 8.41
CA MET A 84 -8.34 5.98 9.71
C MET A 84 -6.91 6.34 10.19
N ASP A 85 -5.93 6.39 9.28
CA ASP A 85 -4.52 6.63 9.59
C ASP A 85 -3.93 5.62 10.60
N LEU A 86 -4.43 4.39 10.53
CA LEU A 86 -3.93 3.28 11.33
C LEU A 86 -2.54 2.82 10.90
N TYR A 87 -1.95 1.96 11.71
CA TYR A 87 -0.76 1.21 11.34
C TYR A 87 -1.14 0.08 10.36
N SER A 88 -0.20 -0.28 9.49
CA SER A 88 -0.25 -1.51 8.72
C SER A 88 1.00 -2.35 8.97
N ILE A 89 0.86 -3.66 8.77
CA ILE A 89 1.96 -4.62 8.77
C ILE A 89 1.91 -5.40 7.45
N ASN A 90 3.06 -5.66 6.86
CA ASN A 90 3.17 -6.41 5.62
C ASN A 90 4.25 -7.47 5.75
N TYR A 91 3.93 -8.71 5.35
CA TYR A 91 4.88 -9.81 5.28
C TYR A 91 4.95 -10.37 3.87
N LEU A 92 6.17 -10.44 3.32
CA LEU A 92 6.40 -11.01 1.99
C LEU A 92 6.72 -12.50 2.14
N HIS A 93 5.69 -13.35 1.97
CA HIS A 93 5.84 -14.80 2.13
C HIS A 93 6.88 -15.40 1.16
N PHE A 94 6.85 -15.04 -0.12
CA PHE A 94 7.80 -15.52 -1.13
C PHE A 94 7.78 -14.66 -2.40
N GLY A 95 8.71 -14.93 -3.32
CA GLY A 95 8.73 -14.34 -4.66
C GLY A 95 9.71 -13.18 -4.81
N ALA A 96 9.40 -12.26 -5.74
CA ALA A 96 10.25 -11.12 -6.02
C ALA A 96 10.11 -10.01 -4.97
N PRO A 97 11.12 -9.15 -4.77
CA PRO A 97 11.07 -8.05 -3.82
C PRO A 97 9.96 -7.02 -4.10
N LYS A 98 9.57 -6.29 -3.06
CA LYS A 98 8.66 -5.14 -3.12
C LYS A 98 9.40 -3.87 -2.72
N SER A 99 9.42 -2.86 -3.59
CA SER A 99 10.01 -1.54 -3.30
C SER A 99 8.97 -0.62 -2.67
N TRP A 100 9.37 0.14 -1.65
CA TRP A 100 8.52 1.06 -0.91
C TRP A 100 9.08 2.49 -0.96
N TYR A 101 8.18 3.46 -1.00
CA TYR A 101 8.49 4.86 -0.77
C TYR A 101 7.65 5.35 0.40
N CYS A 102 8.29 6.06 1.33
CA CYS A 102 7.62 6.57 2.51
C CYS A 102 7.95 8.05 2.69
N ILE A 103 6.96 8.84 3.12
CA ILE A 103 7.15 10.22 3.55
C ILE A 103 6.99 10.23 5.07
N PRO A 104 7.94 10.84 5.82
CA PRO A 104 7.78 11.01 7.26
C PRO A 104 6.43 11.68 7.61
N PRO A 105 5.71 11.24 8.66
CA PRO A 105 4.40 11.81 9.00
C PRO A 105 4.40 13.33 9.17
N GLU A 106 5.47 13.89 9.74
CA GLU A 106 5.71 15.35 9.86
C GLU A 106 5.75 16.11 8.53
N HIS A 107 5.92 15.40 7.41
CA HIS A 107 5.94 15.95 6.06
C HIS A 107 4.72 15.55 5.22
N GLY A 108 3.78 14.78 5.75
CA GLY A 108 2.59 14.31 5.01
C GLY A 108 1.78 15.46 4.38
N LYS A 109 1.60 16.56 5.13
CA LYS A 109 0.92 17.76 4.61
C LYS A 109 1.64 18.44 3.44
N ARG A 110 2.95 18.27 3.30
CA ARG A 110 3.70 18.78 2.15
C ARG A 110 3.41 17.96 0.90
N LEU A 111 3.31 16.64 1.03
CA LEU A 111 2.88 15.74 -0.05
C LEU A 111 1.45 16.07 -0.49
N GLU A 112 0.51 16.24 0.44
CA GLU A 112 -0.87 16.62 0.12
C GLU A 112 -0.94 17.92 -0.69
N ARG A 113 -0.19 18.95 -0.27
CA ARG A 113 -0.12 20.23 -1.01
C ARG A 113 0.45 20.06 -2.42
N LEU A 114 1.52 19.28 -2.56
CA LEU A 114 2.12 18.97 -3.87
C LEU A 114 1.10 18.26 -4.77
N ALA A 115 0.42 17.24 -4.24
CA ALA A 115 -0.58 16.47 -4.96
C ALA A 115 -1.78 17.34 -5.37
N ASN A 116 -2.25 18.25 -4.50
CA ASN A 116 -3.30 19.21 -4.85
C ASN A 116 -2.91 20.11 -6.04
N GLY A 117 -1.64 20.51 -6.12
CA GLY A 117 -1.11 21.31 -7.23
C GLY A 117 -1.08 20.56 -8.56
N PHE A 118 -0.66 19.29 -8.56
CA PHE A 118 -0.58 18.47 -9.78
C PHE A 118 -1.93 17.88 -10.22
N PHE A 119 -2.86 17.65 -9.28
CA PHE A 119 -4.15 17.00 -9.53
C PHE A 119 -5.34 17.88 -9.10
N PRO A 120 -5.48 19.10 -9.67
CA PRO A 120 -6.47 20.07 -9.20
C PRO A 120 -7.92 19.60 -9.41
N ASN A 121 -8.18 18.79 -10.45
CA ASN A 121 -9.52 18.24 -10.69
C ASN A 121 -9.91 17.23 -9.61
N SER A 122 -8.99 16.34 -9.22
CA SER A 122 -9.22 15.37 -8.15
C SER A 122 -9.41 16.07 -6.80
N CYS A 123 -8.59 17.07 -6.49
CA CYS A 123 -8.70 17.87 -5.27
C CYS A 123 -10.04 18.61 -5.17
N LYS A 124 -10.57 19.14 -6.28
CA LYS A 124 -11.88 19.81 -6.31
C LYS A 124 -13.04 18.84 -6.03
N GLN A 125 -12.92 17.59 -6.47
CA GLN A 125 -13.95 16.57 -6.27
C GLN A 125 -13.89 15.97 -4.86
N CYS A 126 -12.69 15.73 -4.33
CA CYS A 126 -12.49 15.20 -3.00
C CYS A 126 -11.25 15.84 -2.35
N PRO A 127 -11.39 16.51 -1.19
CA PRO A 127 -10.24 17.11 -0.50
C PRO A 127 -9.25 16.08 0.03
N ALA A 128 -9.67 14.81 0.15
CA ALA A 128 -8.85 13.69 0.60
C ALA A 128 -8.59 12.65 -0.52
N PHE A 129 -8.50 13.08 -1.79
CA PHE A 129 -8.44 12.17 -2.95
C PHE A 129 -7.27 11.16 -2.94
N LEU A 130 -6.21 11.40 -2.16
CA LEU A 130 -5.14 10.40 -1.98
C LEU A 130 -5.66 9.11 -1.32
N ARG A 131 -6.75 9.18 -0.53
CA ARG A 131 -7.46 8.00 0.00
C ARG A 131 -8.02 7.10 -1.09
N HIS A 132 -8.20 7.60 -2.31
CA HIS A 132 -8.71 6.79 -3.42
C HIS A 132 -7.65 5.82 -3.98
N LYS A 133 -6.39 5.90 -3.52
CA LYS A 133 -5.29 5.00 -3.91
C LYS A 133 -5.09 4.92 -5.44
N MET A 134 -5.22 6.05 -6.16
CA MET A 134 -5.03 6.14 -7.63
C MET A 134 -3.89 7.07 -8.08
N THR A 135 -3.25 7.79 -7.15
CA THR A 135 -2.31 8.86 -7.48
C THR A 135 -0.86 8.39 -7.40
N LEU A 136 -0.14 8.44 -8.52
CA LEU A 136 1.28 8.09 -8.60
C LEU A 136 2.12 9.36 -8.78
N ILE A 137 3.14 9.52 -7.95
CA ILE A 137 4.13 10.61 -8.01
C ILE A 137 5.50 9.94 -7.89
N SER A 138 6.40 10.20 -8.83
CA SER A 138 7.73 9.56 -8.84
C SER A 138 8.68 10.24 -7.84
N PRO A 139 9.72 9.53 -7.35
CA PRO A 139 10.73 10.11 -6.47
C PRO A 139 11.45 11.31 -7.08
N GLN A 140 11.57 11.37 -8.41
CA GLN A 140 12.17 12.51 -9.12
C GLN A 140 11.33 13.79 -8.98
N VAL A 141 10.01 13.67 -8.79
CA VAL A 141 9.12 14.81 -8.55
C VAL A 141 9.10 15.21 -7.07
N LEU A 142 9.48 14.30 -6.17
CA LEU A 142 9.52 14.54 -4.72
C LEU A 142 10.83 15.14 -4.21
N LYS A 143 11.94 14.93 -4.95
CA LYS A 143 13.24 15.55 -4.69
C LYS A 143 13.20 17.05 -4.96
#